data_AF-K0J3U0-F1
#
_entry.id   AF-K0J3U0-F1
#
_cell.length_a   1.000
_cell.length_b   1.000
_cell.length_c   1.000
_cell.angle_alpha   90.00
_cell.angle_beta   90.00
_cell.angle_gamma   90.00
#
_symmetry.space_group_name_H-M   'P 1'
#
loop_
_entity.id
_entity.type
_entity.pdbx_description
1 polymer ?
#
loop_
_entity_poly.entity_id
_entity_poly.type
_entity_poly.pdbx_seq_one_letter_code
_entity_poly.pdbx_strand_id
1 'polypeptide(L)'
;MVESWIQGMPSVTRLGRKRLSMKKKYRIFFAIPFDSASTTLYERVCKKIKMKISKQHPELEFTTVIGDKEVGPSETLSDIASFKKQNKELTGQFVAQIRESDVVIADVTHNNPNVHVELGIALMQNKNILRVTGRSLTELGFDIRNLKMWRYDKEKKLIKTITDYLDTFLKIKQLSISSGYGSLYWKQSKKTELRPVPPEGQKKRFAYKSIRSDNYVMRDGAVRAEFEILKEHNPEDNWFGVYFRAGVWPLMVSYLVFVRPNGTVQLSIYPGPRSPSKSTGEKIKERKTLLIEFDNNQLNVELDSKPYLQTEKLVRQAVGHIFVAAWNADVDVHSVEMICRDTIDWS
;
A
#
# COMPACT_ATOMS: atom_id res chain seq x y z
N MET A 1 16.38 39.13 57.23
CA MET A 1 17.32 38.00 57.12
C MET A 1 16.51 36.75 57.43
N VAL A 2 16.05 35.94 56.49
CA VAL A 2 16.76 35.38 55.33
C VAL A 2 15.77 35.27 54.16
N GLU A 3 16.08 35.98 53.08
CA GLU A 3 15.53 35.77 51.74
C GLU A 3 16.50 34.88 50.93
N SER A 4 15.97 34.34 49.83
CA SER A 4 16.64 33.61 48.75
C SER A 4 16.87 32.13 49.02
N TRP A 5 16.29 31.29 48.15
CA TRP A 5 16.83 30.05 47.55
C TRP A 5 15.69 29.26 46.89
N ILE A 6 14.96 29.88 45.96
CA ILE A 6 14.26 29.17 44.87
C ILE A 6 14.37 30.01 43.60
N GLN A 7 15.51 29.91 42.93
CA GLN A 7 15.65 30.27 41.51
C GLN A 7 16.53 29.22 40.85
N GLY A 8 16.06 28.65 39.74
CA GLY A 8 16.90 27.85 38.84
C GLY A 8 16.44 26.42 38.58
N MET A 9 15.19 26.22 38.14
CA MET A 9 14.89 25.07 37.28
C MET A 9 14.51 25.59 35.89
N PRO A 10 15.30 25.31 34.84
CA PRO A 10 14.93 25.68 33.49
C PRO A 10 13.65 24.96 33.10
N SER A 11 12.69 25.73 32.59
CA SER A 11 11.49 25.23 31.92
C SER A 11 11.87 24.10 30.97
N VAL A 12 11.33 22.90 31.22
CA VAL A 12 11.40 21.77 30.29
C VAL A 12 10.63 22.19 29.04
N THR A 13 11.36 22.77 28.09
CA THR A 13 10.87 23.03 26.75
C THR A 13 10.45 21.68 26.20
N ARG A 14 9.16 21.55 25.86
CA ARG A 14 8.64 20.40 25.12
C ARG A 14 9.43 20.29 23.82
N LEU A 15 10.49 19.49 23.84
CA LEU A 15 11.11 18.95 22.64
C LEU A 15 10.02 18.15 21.94
N GLY A 16 9.39 18.81 20.97
CA GLY A 16 8.48 18.17 20.04
C GLY A 16 9.21 16.96 19.48
N ARG A 17 8.78 15.76 19.89
CA ARG A 17 9.23 14.51 19.29
C ARG A 17 8.89 14.62 17.80
N LYS A 18 9.89 14.97 16.98
CA LYS A 18 9.79 14.80 15.52
C LYS A 18 9.48 13.33 15.31
N ARG A 19 8.22 13.04 14.99
CA ARG A 19 7.80 11.75 14.44
C ARG A 19 8.70 11.59 13.22
N LEU A 20 9.68 10.68 13.28
CA LEU A 20 10.42 10.23 12.10
C LEU A 20 9.42 9.46 11.24
N SER A 21 8.52 10.19 10.58
CA SER A 21 7.63 9.59 9.59
C SER A 21 8.41 9.52 8.30
N MET A 22 8.80 8.32 7.87
CA MET A 22 9.26 8.13 6.51
C MET A 22 8.17 8.62 5.55
N LYS A 23 8.58 9.41 4.56
CA LYS A 23 7.65 9.87 3.52
C LYS A 23 7.16 8.67 2.73
N LYS A 24 5.85 8.61 2.49
CA LYS A 24 5.30 7.60 1.57
C LYS A 24 5.80 7.92 0.16
N LYS A 25 6.30 6.90 -0.53
CA LYS A 25 6.87 7.03 -1.87
C LYS A 25 5.88 6.51 -2.89
N TYR A 26 5.69 7.27 -3.97
CA TYR A 26 4.87 6.87 -5.11
C TYR A 26 5.64 7.05 -6.42
N ARG A 27 5.46 6.10 -7.34
CA ARG A 27 6.10 6.12 -8.66
C ARG A 27 5.06 6.29 -9.76
N ILE A 28 5.29 7.29 -10.61
CA ILE A 28 4.45 7.60 -11.78
C ILE A 28 5.23 7.23 -13.03
N PHE A 29 4.65 6.37 -13.86
CA PHE A 29 5.21 6.01 -15.16
C PHE A 29 4.47 6.75 -16.29
N PHE A 30 5.23 7.38 -17.19
CA PHE A 30 4.74 8.08 -18.36
C PHE A 30 5.02 7.26 -19.61
N ALA A 31 3.96 6.68 -20.18
CA ALA A 31 3.96 6.00 -21.47
C ALA A 31 3.68 7.03 -22.56
N ILE A 32 4.74 7.48 -23.25
CA ILE A 32 4.67 8.57 -24.24
C ILE A 32 5.39 8.18 -25.52
N PRO A 33 5.06 8.82 -26.66
CA PRO A 33 5.89 8.70 -27.86
C PRO A 33 7.32 9.20 -27.61
N PHE A 34 8.31 8.47 -28.14
CA PHE A 34 9.75 8.77 -28.00
C PHE A 34 10.26 9.84 -28.98
N ASP A 35 9.40 10.75 -29.44
CA ASP A 35 9.85 11.88 -30.25
C ASP A 35 10.35 13.03 -29.36
N SER A 36 11.20 13.88 -29.93
CA SER A 36 11.83 14.98 -29.19
C SER A 36 10.81 15.98 -28.64
N ALA A 37 9.70 16.22 -29.35
CA ALA A 37 8.68 17.18 -28.94
C ALA A 37 7.89 16.64 -27.74
N SER A 38 7.44 15.39 -27.80
CA SER A 38 6.76 14.69 -26.70
C SER A 38 7.66 14.59 -25.47
N THR A 39 8.90 14.16 -25.64
CA THR A 39 9.87 14.05 -24.53
C THR A 39 10.08 15.38 -23.83
N THR A 40 10.39 16.44 -24.58
CA THR A 40 10.61 17.79 -24.02
C THR A 40 9.36 18.31 -23.30
N LEU A 41 8.17 18.06 -23.84
CA LEU A 41 6.91 18.42 -23.19
C LEU A 41 6.77 17.70 -21.84
N TYR A 42 6.98 16.38 -21.82
CA TYR A 42 6.76 15.57 -20.62
C TYR A 42 7.81 15.79 -19.53
N GLU A 43 9.04 16.16 -19.87
CA GLU A 43 10.01 16.62 -18.88
C GLU A 43 9.53 17.87 -18.14
N ARG A 44 8.99 18.86 -18.86
CA ARG A 44 8.41 20.07 -18.25
C ARG A 44 7.18 19.73 -17.40
N VAL A 45 6.32 18.84 -17.90
CA VAL A 45 5.14 18.36 -17.18
C VAL A 45 5.54 17.67 -15.87
N CYS A 46 6.50 16.74 -15.91
CA CYS A 46 7.04 16.05 -14.74
C CYS A 46 7.56 17.04 -13.69
N LYS A 47 8.35 18.03 -14.10
CA LYS A 47 8.87 19.08 -13.18
C LYS A 47 7.73 19.85 -12.50
N LYS A 48 6.73 20.28 -13.27
CA LYS A 48 5.58 21.04 -12.75
C LYS A 48 4.69 20.20 -11.84
N ILE A 49 4.45 18.94 -12.18
CA ILE A 49 3.71 17.99 -11.34
C ILE A 49 4.43 17.80 -10.00
N LYS A 50 5.73 17.51 -10.04
CA LYS A 50 6.54 17.31 -8.82
C LYS A 50 6.48 18.54 -7.92
N MET A 51 6.67 19.74 -8.47
CA MET A 51 6.56 20.99 -7.70
C MET A 51 5.17 21.19 -7.08
N LYS A 52 4.11 20.97 -7.85
CA LYS A 52 2.74 21.19 -7.40
C LYS A 52 2.35 20.20 -6.31
N ILE A 53 2.65 18.92 -6.50
CA ILE A 53 2.33 17.87 -5.54
C ILE A 53 3.18 18.00 -4.27
N SER A 54 4.49 18.27 -4.37
CA SER A 54 5.32 18.52 -3.18
C SER A 54 4.84 19.70 -2.34
N LYS A 55 4.21 20.71 -2.97
CA LYS A 55 3.61 21.85 -2.27
C LYS A 55 2.31 21.47 -1.57
N GLN A 56 1.47 20.65 -2.21
CA GLN A 56 0.16 20.23 -1.67
C GLN A 56 0.29 19.10 -0.63
N HIS A 57 1.28 18.23 -0.79
CA HIS A 57 1.51 17.01 -0.02
C HIS A 57 3.00 16.89 0.38
N PRO A 58 3.49 17.74 1.29
CA PRO A 58 4.90 17.77 1.69
C PRO A 58 5.37 16.47 2.38
N GLU A 59 4.45 15.69 2.92
CA GLU A 59 4.66 14.38 3.55
C GLU A 59 4.93 13.24 2.57
N LEU A 60 4.73 13.46 1.27
CA LEU A 60 4.90 12.47 0.21
C LEU A 60 6.16 12.72 -0.62
N GLU A 61 6.65 11.65 -1.25
CA GLU A 61 7.74 11.68 -2.20
C GLU A 61 7.30 11.03 -3.51
N PHE A 62 7.55 11.70 -4.64
CA PHE A 62 7.19 11.20 -5.97
C PHE A 62 8.42 11.05 -6.85
N THR A 63 8.46 9.92 -7.56
CA THR A 63 9.38 9.67 -8.66
C THR A 63 8.59 9.59 -9.97
N THR A 64 9.03 10.33 -10.97
CA THR A 64 8.48 10.28 -12.32
C THR A 64 9.46 9.56 -13.21
N VAL A 65 8.98 8.60 -13.99
CA VAL A 65 9.79 7.86 -14.95
C VAL A 65 9.12 7.97 -16.31
N ILE A 66 9.87 8.43 -17.30
CA ILE A 66 9.54 8.33 -18.72
C ILE A 66 10.28 7.08 -19.21
N GLY A 67 9.66 6.27 -20.07
CA GLY A 67 10.37 5.15 -20.71
C GLY A 67 11.70 5.66 -21.28
N ASP A 68 12.80 4.94 -21.04
CA ASP A 68 14.16 5.45 -21.20
C ASP A 68 14.86 4.98 -22.48
N LYS A 69 14.23 4.12 -23.30
CA LYS A 69 14.79 3.65 -24.58
C LYS A 69 13.72 3.31 -25.63
N GLU A 70 13.94 3.77 -26.86
CA GLU A 70 13.37 3.13 -28.05
C GLU A 70 14.05 1.76 -28.23
N VAL A 71 13.26 0.70 -28.38
CA VAL A 71 13.81 -0.64 -28.57
C VAL A 71 14.24 -0.80 -30.01
N GLY A 72 15.50 -0.45 -30.29
CA GLY A 72 16.15 -0.68 -31.58
C GLY A 72 16.46 -2.16 -31.81
N PRO A 73 16.71 -2.57 -33.06
CA PRO A 73 17.20 -3.92 -33.35
C PRO A 73 18.53 -4.17 -32.61
N SER A 74 18.68 -5.37 -32.04
CA SER A 74 19.90 -5.80 -31.34
C SER A 74 21.13 -5.60 -32.24
N GLU A 75 22.21 -5.03 -31.69
CA GLU A 75 23.53 -5.08 -32.32
C GLU A 75 23.92 -6.55 -32.60
N THR A 76 24.56 -6.77 -33.73
CA THR A 76 24.91 -8.06 -34.35
C THR A 76 25.24 -9.16 -33.36
N LEU A 77 24.24 -9.99 -33.07
CA LEU A 77 24.37 -11.31 -32.46
C LEU A 77 24.09 -12.35 -33.54
N SER A 78 24.67 -13.56 -33.42
CA SER A 78 24.34 -14.65 -34.33
C SER A 78 22.82 -14.87 -34.38
N ASP A 79 22.29 -15.32 -35.52
CA ASP A 79 20.85 -15.46 -35.76
C ASP A 79 20.12 -16.17 -34.61
N ILE A 80 20.78 -17.15 -33.98
CA ILE A 80 20.26 -17.91 -32.83
C ILE A 80 20.13 -17.05 -31.56
N ALA A 81 21.12 -16.19 -31.28
CA ALA A 81 21.10 -15.31 -30.11
C ALA A 81 20.12 -14.15 -30.31
N SER A 82 20.03 -13.60 -31.52
CA SER A 82 19.03 -12.61 -31.93
C SER A 82 17.61 -13.17 -31.80
N PHE A 83 17.36 -14.39 -32.31
CA PHE A 83 16.08 -15.09 -32.18
C PHE A 83 15.67 -15.30 -30.71
N LYS A 84 16.61 -15.69 -29.84
CA LYS A 84 16.33 -15.90 -28.40
C LYS A 84 16.11 -14.58 -27.63
N LYS A 85 16.74 -13.48 -28.06
CA LYS A 85 16.66 -12.19 -27.36
C LYS A 85 15.54 -11.28 -27.83
N GLN A 86 15.03 -11.46 -29.04
CA GLN A 86 14.06 -10.58 -29.68
C GLN A 86 12.86 -10.22 -28.77
N ASN A 87 12.29 -11.19 -28.07
CA ASN A 87 11.15 -10.96 -27.18
C ASN A 87 11.55 -10.49 -25.77
N LYS A 88 12.78 -10.78 -25.34
CA LYS A 88 13.26 -10.51 -23.97
C LYS A 88 13.66 -9.06 -23.79
N GLU A 89 14.25 -8.43 -24.82
CA GLU A 89 14.77 -7.06 -24.75
C GLU A 89 13.67 -6.01 -24.82
N LEU A 90 12.66 -6.21 -25.69
CA LEU A 90 11.42 -5.42 -25.70
C LEU A 90 10.77 -5.45 -24.32
N THR A 91 10.51 -6.64 -23.78
CA THR A 91 9.72 -6.81 -22.57
C THR A 91 10.47 -6.37 -21.29
N GLY A 92 11.80 -6.39 -21.26
CA GLY A 92 12.56 -6.33 -20.00
C GLY A 92 12.48 -5.00 -19.23
N GLN A 93 12.55 -3.86 -19.92
CA GLN A 93 12.73 -2.56 -19.26
C GLN A 93 11.40 -1.89 -18.89
N PHE A 94 10.50 -1.66 -19.84
CA PHE A 94 9.22 -1.01 -19.54
C PHE A 94 8.29 -1.87 -18.69
N VAL A 95 8.31 -3.22 -18.80
CA VAL A 95 7.48 -4.08 -17.93
C VAL A 95 7.88 -3.92 -16.47
N ALA A 96 9.18 -3.83 -16.17
CA ALA A 96 9.63 -3.61 -14.80
C ALA A 96 9.17 -2.24 -14.29
N GLN A 97 9.31 -1.18 -15.10
CA GLN A 97 8.90 0.18 -14.74
C GLN A 97 7.38 0.30 -14.55
N ILE A 98 6.58 -0.28 -15.43
CA ILE A 98 5.12 -0.36 -15.31
C ILE A 98 4.75 -1.14 -14.06
N ARG A 99 5.37 -2.31 -13.83
CA ARG A 99 5.12 -3.15 -12.65
C ARG A 99 5.44 -2.42 -11.35
N GLU A 100 6.48 -1.60 -11.33
CA GLU A 100 6.89 -0.82 -10.15
C GLU A 100 6.14 0.51 -9.99
N SER A 101 5.36 0.92 -11.00
CA SER A 101 4.57 2.15 -10.92
C SER A 101 3.26 1.95 -10.15
N ASP A 102 2.88 2.99 -9.41
CA ASP A 102 1.59 3.09 -8.72
C ASP A 102 0.50 3.64 -9.66
N VAL A 103 0.91 4.53 -10.56
CA VAL A 103 0.08 5.19 -11.56
C VAL A 103 0.80 5.19 -12.90
N VAL A 104 0.06 4.85 -13.96
CA VAL A 104 0.49 4.94 -15.36
C VAL A 104 -0.27 6.07 -16.03
N ILE A 105 0.45 6.98 -16.68
CA ILE A 105 -0.11 8.03 -17.52
C ILE A 105 0.26 7.66 -18.96
N ALA A 106 -0.74 7.35 -19.78
CA ALA A 106 -0.56 6.94 -21.16
C ALA A 106 -1.05 8.02 -22.13
N ASP A 107 -0.14 8.54 -22.94
CA ASP A 107 -0.43 9.54 -23.96
C ASP A 107 -0.58 8.90 -25.34
N VAL A 108 -1.83 8.75 -25.77
CA VAL A 108 -2.18 8.09 -27.03
C VAL A 108 -2.33 9.07 -28.20
N THR A 109 -1.89 10.32 -28.05
CA THR A 109 -2.08 11.40 -29.04
C THR A 109 -1.70 11.00 -30.46
N HIS A 110 -0.57 10.33 -30.65
CA HIS A 110 -0.05 9.98 -31.98
C HIS A 110 -0.37 8.56 -32.43
N ASN A 111 -1.25 7.85 -31.70
CA ASN A 111 -1.52 6.43 -31.94
C ASN A 111 -0.24 5.57 -32.00
N ASN A 112 0.76 5.91 -31.17
CA ASN A 112 2.07 5.26 -31.18
C ASN A 112 1.93 3.79 -30.71
N PRO A 113 2.33 2.79 -31.53
CA PRO A 113 2.20 1.37 -31.17
C PRO A 113 2.89 0.98 -29.86
N ASN A 114 4.02 1.59 -29.53
CA ASN A 114 4.76 1.28 -28.30
C ASN A 114 3.95 1.69 -27.06
N VAL A 115 3.31 2.87 -27.10
CA VAL A 115 2.43 3.32 -26.01
C VAL A 115 1.24 2.37 -25.84
N HIS A 116 0.71 1.80 -26.93
CA HIS A 116 -0.36 0.80 -26.87
C HIS A 116 0.09 -0.51 -26.25
N VAL A 117 1.32 -0.97 -26.55
CA VAL A 117 1.92 -2.15 -25.90
C VAL A 117 2.06 -1.92 -24.39
N GLU A 118 2.62 -0.78 -23.98
CA GLU A 118 2.76 -0.40 -22.56
C GLU A 118 1.39 -0.28 -21.87
N LEU A 119 0.41 0.32 -22.53
CA LEU A 119 -0.96 0.43 -22.03
C LEU A 119 -1.60 -0.97 -21.86
N GLY A 120 -1.39 -1.88 -22.81
CA GLY A 120 -1.87 -3.26 -22.73
C GLY A 120 -1.27 -4.01 -21.55
N ILE A 121 0.03 -3.83 -21.29
CA ILE A 121 0.69 -4.40 -20.11
C ILE A 121 0.15 -3.80 -18.81
N ALA A 122 -0.05 -2.48 -18.77
CA ALA A 122 -0.61 -1.81 -17.60
C ALA A 122 -2.04 -2.29 -17.31
N LEU A 123 -2.85 -2.50 -18.35
CA LEU A 123 -4.19 -3.08 -18.27
C LEU A 123 -4.16 -4.51 -17.72
N MET A 124 -3.31 -5.36 -18.28
CA MET A 124 -3.12 -6.74 -17.82
C MET A 124 -2.69 -6.81 -16.34
N GLN A 125 -1.90 -5.84 -15.88
CA GLN A 125 -1.46 -5.73 -14.49
C GLN A 125 -2.46 -4.97 -13.59
N ASN A 126 -3.64 -4.61 -14.10
CA ASN A 126 -4.68 -3.87 -13.40
C ASN A 126 -4.14 -2.59 -12.72
N LYS A 127 -3.37 -1.78 -13.46
CA LYS A 127 -2.76 -0.54 -12.94
C LYS A 127 -3.77 0.62 -12.88
N ASN A 128 -3.46 1.61 -12.05
CA ASN A 128 -4.15 2.91 -12.09
C ASN A 128 -3.73 3.66 -13.35
N ILE A 129 -4.58 3.68 -14.37
CA ILE A 129 -4.24 4.26 -15.68
C ILE A 129 -5.02 5.54 -15.94
N LEU A 130 -4.29 6.64 -16.13
CA LEU A 130 -4.82 7.85 -16.73
C LEU A 130 -4.47 7.87 -18.23
N ARG A 131 -5.50 7.87 -19.09
CA ARG A 131 -5.34 7.95 -20.54
C ARG A 131 -5.59 9.38 -21.01
N VAL A 132 -4.63 9.96 -21.72
CA VAL A 132 -4.72 11.32 -22.26
C VAL A 132 -4.49 11.34 -23.76
N THR A 133 -5.09 12.32 -24.43
CA THR A 133 -4.89 12.52 -25.88
C THR A 133 -5.00 14.00 -26.25
N GLY A 134 -4.12 14.44 -27.14
CA GLY A 134 -4.14 15.74 -27.79
C GLY A 134 -5.06 15.79 -29.02
N ARG A 135 -5.51 14.62 -29.51
CA ARG A 135 -6.32 14.48 -30.74
C ARG A 135 -7.80 14.24 -30.45
N SER A 136 -8.60 14.24 -31.52
CA SER A 136 -9.99 13.84 -31.44
C SER A 136 -10.11 12.35 -31.09
N LEU A 137 -11.12 11.99 -30.28
CA LEU A 137 -11.38 10.59 -29.92
C LEU A 137 -11.77 9.73 -31.13
N THR A 138 -12.29 10.36 -32.19
CA THR A 138 -12.67 9.71 -33.45
C THR A 138 -11.47 9.21 -34.26
N GLU A 139 -10.27 9.74 -33.99
CA GLU A 139 -9.02 9.40 -34.71
C GLU A 139 -8.25 8.25 -34.06
N LEU A 140 -8.79 7.67 -32.97
CA LEU A 140 -8.13 6.61 -32.20
C LEU A 140 -8.56 5.21 -32.64
N GLY A 141 -7.67 4.24 -32.45
CA GLY A 141 -7.92 2.82 -32.71
C GLY A 141 -9.20 2.31 -32.00
N PHE A 142 -9.95 1.42 -32.66
CA PHE A 142 -11.30 0.98 -32.26
C PHE A 142 -11.35 0.44 -30.82
N ASP A 143 -10.37 -0.36 -30.42
CA ASP A 143 -10.40 -1.10 -29.15
C ASP A 143 -10.27 -0.23 -27.89
N ILE A 144 -9.72 0.99 -27.99
CA ILE A 144 -9.55 1.88 -26.84
C ILE A 144 -10.66 2.93 -26.71
N ARG A 145 -11.54 3.10 -27.71
CA ARG A 145 -12.59 4.15 -27.69
C ARG A 145 -13.60 3.98 -26.56
N ASN A 146 -13.80 2.73 -26.12
CA ASN A 146 -14.71 2.41 -25.02
C ASN A 146 -14.10 2.69 -23.64
N LEU A 147 -12.80 3.03 -23.58
CA LEU A 147 -12.12 3.39 -22.34
C LEU A 147 -12.21 4.91 -22.12
N LYS A 148 -12.40 5.32 -20.86
CA LYS A 148 -12.40 6.74 -20.50
C LYS A 148 -11.05 7.37 -20.83
N MET A 149 -11.09 8.43 -21.64
CA MET A 149 -9.93 9.21 -22.07
C MET A 149 -10.14 10.70 -21.82
N TRP A 150 -9.05 11.39 -21.52
CA TRP A 150 -9.07 12.82 -21.21
C TRP A 150 -8.36 13.62 -22.30
N ARG A 151 -9.14 14.38 -23.07
CA ARG A 151 -8.60 15.24 -24.12
C ARG A 151 -7.95 16.49 -23.54
N TYR A 152 -6.71 16.77 -23.96
CA TYR A 152 -6.03 18.04 -23.73
C TYR A 152 -5.77 18.75 -25.06
N ASP A 153 -5.66 20.08 -25.01
CA ASP A 153 -5.35 20.95 -26.15
C ASP A 153 -4.08 21.78 -25.89
N LYS A 154 -3.77 22.00 -24.61
CA LYS A 154 -2.62 22.78 -24.14
C LYS A 154 -1.98 22.10 -22.93
N GLU A 155 -0.69 22.35 -22.74
CA GLU A 155 0.10 21.84 -21.61
C GLU A 155 -0.57 22.14 -20.25
N LYS A 156 -1.16 23.33 -20.07
CA LYS A 156 -1.86 23.70 -18.83
C LYS A 156 -3.03 22.76 -18.52
N LYS A 157 -3.80 22.36 -19.54
CA LYS A 157 -4.94 21.44 -19.39
C LYS A 157 -4.45 20.04 -19.07
N LEU A 158 -3.40 19.57 -19.76
CA LEU A 158 -2.76 18.28 -19.48
C LEU A 158 -2.29 18.20 -18.01
N ILE A 159 -1.57 19.21 -17.53
CA ILE A 159 -1.11 19.27 -16.14
C ILE A 159 -2.30 19.23 -15.17
N LYS A 160 -3.35 20.01 -15.43
CA LYS A 160 -4.55 20.02 -14.58
C LYS A 160 -5.17 18.62 -14.52
N THR A 161 -5.41 18.00 -15.66
CA THR A 161 -5.98 16.64 -15.75
C THR A 161 -5.16 15.63 -14.96
N ILE A 162 -3.84 15.63 -15.14
CA ILE A 162 -2.94 14.72 -14.40
C ILE A 162 -3.01 15.00 -12.91
N THR A 163 -2.97 16.27 -12.49
CA THR A 163 -3.00 16.60 -11.06
C THR A 163 -4.34 16.26 -10.42
N ASP A 164 -5.46 16.48 -11.09
CA ASP A 164 -6.79 16.16 -10.56
C ASP A 164 -6.95 14.64 -10.38
N TYR A 165 -6.40 13.85 -11.32
CA TYR A 165 -6.37 12.40 -11.21
C TYR A 165 -5.51 11.93 -10.04
N LEU A 166 -4.30 12.49 -9.90
CA LEU A 166 -3.39 12.17 -8.79
C LEU A 166 -3.99 12.61 -7.44
N ASP A 167 -4.66 13.76 -7.36
CA ASP A 167 -5.35 14.21 -6.15
C ASP A 167 -6.44 13.22 -5.73
N THR A 168 -7.17 12.65 -6.70
CA THR A 168 -8.18 11.62 -6.43
C THR A 168 -7.53 10.33 -5.92
N PHE A 169 -6.48 9.86 -6.61
CA PHE A 169 -5.69 8.72 -6.16
C PHE A 169 -5.21 8.93 -4.72
N LEU A 170 -4.62 10.08 -4.40
CA LEU A 170 -4.10 10.37 -3.07
C LEU A 170 -5.17 10.50 -2.00
N LYS A 171 -6.32 11.09 -2.32
CA LYS A 171 -7.48 11.11 -1.41
C LYS A 171 -7.87 9.70 -0.98
N ILE A 172 -7.88 8.73 -1.90
CA ILE A 172 -8.15 7.32 -1.58
C ILE A 172 -7.05 6.73 -0.68
N LYS A 173 -5.78 6.98 -0.99
CA LYS A 173 -4.64 6.48 -0.18
C LYS A 173 -4.57 7.09 1.22
N GLN A 174 -5.24 8.21 1.46
CA GLN A 174 -5.26 8.94 2.73
C GLN A 174 -6.54 8.75 3.54
N LEU A 175 -7.50 7.92 3.07
CA LEU A 175 -8.75 7.69 3.80
C LEU A 175 -8.48 7.20 5.23
N SER A 176 -9.07 7.88 6.21
CA SER A 176 -9.03 7.44 7.61
C SER A 176 -10.03 6.31 7.86
N ILE A 177 -9.87 5.58 8.97
CA ILE A 177 -10.90 4.64 9.41
C ILE A 177 -12.10 5.45 9.92
N SER A 178 -13.14 5.56 9.09
CA SER A 178 -14.36 6.33 9.37
C SER A 178 -15.55 5.75 8.63
N SER A 179 -16.71 5.72 9.30
CA SER A 179 -17.97 5.25 8.74
C SER A 179 -18.51 6.10 7.59
N GLY A 180 -17.99 7.31 7.40
CA GLY A 180 -18.38 8.21 6.30
C GLY A 180 -18.00 7.74 4.90
N TYR A 181 -17.22 6.67 4.76
CA TYR A 181 -16.70 6.19 3.46
C TYR A 181 -17.50 5.03 2.84
N GLY A 182 -18.72 4.76 3.32
CA GLY A 182 -19.65 3.83 2.68
C GLY A 182 -19.07 2.42 2.51
N SER A 183 -19.07 1.90 1.28
CA SER A 183 -18.63 0.54 0.96
C SER A 183 -17.14 0.26 1.20
N LEU A 184 -16.32 1.32 1.29
CA LEU A 184 -14.89 1.22 1.58
C LEU A 184 -14.61 1.01 3.07
N TYR A 185 -15.55 1.40 3.93
CA TYR A 185 -15.46 1.21 5.37
C TYR A 185 -16.22 -0.03 5.80
N TRP A 186 -15.71 -0.69 6.83
CA TRP A 186 -16.42 -1.77 7.47
C TRP A 186 -16.14 -1.80 8.97
N LYS A 187 -17.15 -2.23 9.74
CA LYS A 187 -17.06 -2.40 11.19
C LYS A 187 -17.80 -3.64 11.66
N GLN A 188 -17.18 -4.35 12.59
CA GLN A 188 -17.86 -5.27 13.49
C GLN A 188 -17.86 -4.70 14.89
N SER A 189 -19.07 -4.41 15.39
CA SER A 189 -19.30 -3.91 16.75
C SER A 189 -19.62 -5.02 17.75
N LYS A 190 -19.96 -6.23 17.28
CA LYS A 190 -20.28 -7.36 18.16
C LYS A 190 -18.98 -8.00 18.65
N LYS A 191 -18.82 -7.99 19.98
CA LYS A 191 -17.76 -8.70 20.70
C LYS A 191 -17.61 -10.12 20.16
N THR A 192 -16.39 -10.49 19.81
CA THR A 192 -16.01 -11.85 19.42
C THR A 192 -15.06 -12.42 20.43
N GLU A 193 -15.37 -13.64 20.87
CA GLU A 193 -14.50 -14.39 21.75
C GLU A 193 -13.63 -15.33 20.92
N LEU A 194 -12.31 -15.18 21.04
CA LEU A 194 -11.34 -16.10 20.48
C LEU A 194 -10.87 -17.00 21.62
N ARG A 195 -11.47 -18.18 21.70
CA ARG A 195 -11.15 -19.23 22.69
C ARG A 195 -10.53 -20.39 21.94
N PRO A 196 -9.21 -20.50 21.89
CA PRO A 196 -8.56 -21.54 21.13
C PRO A 196 -8.78 -22.89 21.83
N VAL A 197 -9.55 -23.77 21.19
CA VAL A 197 -9.81 -25.13 21.67
C VAL A 197 -8.72 -26.03 21.08
N PRO A 198 -8.01 -26.83 21.89
CA PRO A 198 -7.05 -27.78 21.34
C PRO A 198 -7.80 -28.83 20.50
N PRO A 199 -7.33 -29.14 19.27
CA PRO A 199 -7.73 -30.36 18.60
C PRO A 199 -7.47 -31.56 19.53
N GLU A 200 -8.34 -32.56 19.49
CA GLU A 200 -8.19 -33.76 20.32
C GLU A 200 -6.78 -34.36 20.16
N GLY A 201 -6.06 -34.51 21.28
CA GLY A 201 -4.67 -35.00 21.29
C GLY A 201 -3.57 -33.96 21.01
N GLN A 202 -3.87 -32.68 20.73
CA GLN A 202 -2.85 -31.65 20.49
C GLN A 202 -2.70 -30.67 21.68
N LYS A 203 -1.45 -30.32 22.02
CA LYS A 203 -1.16 -29.31 23.05
C LYS A 203 -1.38 -27.87 22.58
N LYS A 204 -1.34 -27.63 21.26
CA LYS A 204 -1.39 -26.29 20.67
C LYS A 204 -2.84 -25.88 20.43
N ARG A 205 -3.16 -24.64 20.81
CA ARG A 205 -4.50 -24.07 20.73
C ARG A 205 -4.50 -22.91 19.75
N PHE A 206 -5.35 -22.98 18.72
CA PHE A 206 -5.55 -21.91 17.75
C PHE A 206 -7.03 -21.58 17.57
N ALA A 207 -7.36 -20.30 17.58
CA ALA A 207 -8.66 -19.78 17.18
C ALA A 207 -8.44 -18.67 16.16
N TYR A 208 -9.23 -18.68 15.09
CA TYR A 208 -9.27 -17.58 14.14
C TYR A 208 -10.71 -17.32 13.73
N LYS A 209 -10.97 -16.09 13.28
CA LYS A 209 -12.25 -15.70 12.73
C LYS A 209 -12.02 -14.76 11.55
N SER A 210 -12.69 -15.05 10.44
CA SER A 210 -12.79 -14.09 9.34
C SER A 210 -13.56 -12.87 9.81
N ILE A 211 -13.04 -11.69 9.48
CA ILE A 211 -13.64 -10.44 9.93
C ILE A 211 -14.75 -10.01 8.96
N ARG A 212 -14.79 -10.47 7.71
CA ARG A 212 -15.86 -10.11 6.76
C ARG A 212 -16.35 -11.32 5.96
N SER A 213 -17.55 -11.19 5.37
CA SER A 213 -18.07 -12.10 4.34
C SER A 213 -17.05 -12.31 3.23
N ASP A 214 -17.10 -13.47 2.60
CA ASP A 214 -16.08 -14.06 1.69
C ASP A 214 -15.58 -13.19 0.52
N ASN A 215 -16.16 -12.01 0.28
CA ASN A 215 -15.85 -11.15 -0.87
C ASN A 215 -15.05 -9.88 -0.54
N TYR A 216 -14.69 -9.61 0.72
CA TYR A 216 -13.86 -8.44 1.01
C TYR A 216 -12.39 -8.78 1.08
N VAL A 217 -11.71 -8.33 0.04
CA VAL A 217 -10.28 -8.39 -0.10
C VAL A 217 -9.73 -6.98 -0.23
N MET A 218 -8.52 -6.77 0.28
CA MET A 218 -7.81 -5.53 0.04
C MET A 218 -6.31 -5.78 -0.07
N ARG A 219 -5.66 -5.00 -0.92
CA ARG A 219 -4.20 -4.93 -1.02
C ARG A 219 -3.65 -3.82 -0.13
N ASP A 220 -4.28 -2.66 -0.12
CA ASP A 220 -3.89 -1.47 0.63
C ASP A 220 -5.06 -1.02 1.51
N GLY A 221 -4.78 -0.65 2.75
CA GLY A 221 -5.83 -0.31 3.70
C GLY A 221 -5.33 -0.03 5.11
N ALA A 222 -6.27 -0.02 6.03
CA ALA A 222 -5.98 -0.05 7.46
C ALA A 222 -7.00 -0.88 8.22
N VAL A 223 -6.55 -1.52 9.30
CA VAL A 223 -7.36 -2.31 10.22
C VAL A 223 -7.08 -1.82 11.64
N ARG A 224 -8.14 -1.55 12.39
CA ARG A 224 -8.11 -1.23 13.82
C ARG A 224 -8.85 -2.32 14.57
N ALA A 225 -8.20 -2.96 15.53
CA ALA A 225 -8.81 -3.94 16.41
C ALA A 225 -8.69 -3.48 17.87
N GLU A 226 -9.82 -3.42 18.57
CA GLU A 226 -9.87 -3.24 20.01
C GLU A 226 -9.99 -4.61 20.67
N PHE A 227 -9.06 -4.96 21.53
CA PHE A 227 -8.95 -6.30 22.09
C PHE A 227 -8.51 -6.30 23.56
N GLU A 228 -8.74 -7.41 24.23
CA GLU A 228 -8.30 -7.68 25.60
C GLU A 228 -7.83 -9.14 25.70
N ILE A 229 -6.60 -9.36 26.18
CA ILE A 229 -6.10 -10.71 26.42
C ILE A 229 -6.46 -11.10 27.85
N LEU A 230 -7.36 -12.07 28.00
CA LEU A 230 -7.91 -12.48 29.29
C LEU A 230 -7.04 -13.51 30.00
N LYS A 231 -6.53 -14.49 29.23
CA LYS A 231 -5.80 -15.64 29.78
C LYS A 231 -4.73 -16.13 28.84
N GLU A 232 -3.57 -16.43 29.40
CA GLU A 232 -2.45 -17.08 28.71
C GLU A 232 -2.47 -18.58 29.02
N HIS A 233 -2.43 -19.42 27.99
CA HIS A 233 -2.32 -20.88 28.16
C HIS A 233 -0.88 -21.37 28.05
N ASN A 234 0.01 -20.61 27.39
CA ASN A 234 1.44 -20.91 27.30
C ASN A 234 2.26 -19.59 27.24
N PRO A 235 3.03 -19.22 28.27
CA PRO A 235 3.78 -17.96 28.33
C PRO A 235 4.75 -17.72 27.16
N GLU A 236 5.31 -18.78 26.59
CA GLU A 236 6.37 -18.68 25.56
C GLU A 236 5.82 -18.49 24.14
N ASP A 237 4.58 -18.94 23.91
CA ASP A 237 4.00 -19.03 22.58
C ASP A 237 2.53 -18.71 22.63
N ASN A 238 2.19 -17.47 22.99
CA ASN A 238 0.83 -16.98 22.97
C ASN A 238 0.74 -15.57 22.35
N TRP A 239 -0.37 -15.27 21.68
CA TRP A 239 -0.57 -13.97 21.02
C TRP A 239 -2.02 -13.75 20.55
N PHE A 240 -2.38 -12.47 20.36
CA PHE A 240 -3.49 -12.00 19.54
C PHE A 240 -2.94 -11.35 18.27
N GLY A 241 -3.54 -11.55 17.10
CA GLY A 241 -3.06 -10.93 15.89
C GLY A 241 -4.08 -10.74 14.80
N VAL A 242 -3.70 -9.95 13.80
CA VAL A 242 -4.45 -9.66 12.59
C VAL A 242 -3.63 -10.16 11.40
N TYR A 243 -4.22 -11.10 10.66
CA TYR A 243 -3.75 -11.47 9.34
C TYR A 243 -4.27 -10.47 8.32
N PHE A 244 -3.42 -10.05 7.39
CA PHE A 244 -3.79 -9.19 6.27
C PHE A 244 -3.12 -9.65 4.98
N ARG A 245 -3.76 -9.31 3.84
CA ARG A 245 -3.43 -9.87 2.52
C ARG A 245 -3.43 -11.39 2.54
N ALA A 246 -4.36 -11.97 3.31
CA ALA A 246 -4.38 -13.39 3.58
C ALA A 246 -5.13 -14.17 2.50
N GLY A 247 -4.60 -15.33 2.11
CA GLY A 247 -5.31 -16.28 1.25
C GLY A 247 -6.54 -16.88 1.95
N VAL A 248 -7.50 -17.36 1.16
CA VAL A 248 -8.77 -17.92 1.65
C VAL A 248 -8.52 -19.15 2.53
N TRP A 249 -7.64 -20.06 2.10
CA TRP A 249 -7.19 -21.21 2.88
C TRP A 249 -6.03 -21.98 2.19
N PRO A 250 -5.01 -22.49 2.94
CA PRO A 250 -4.66 -22.12 4.31
C PRO A 250 -4.22 -20.65 4.34
N LEU A 251 -4.05 -20.03 5.52
CA LEU A 251 -3.50 -18.67 5.67
C LEU A 251 -2.04 -18.53 5.16
N MET A 252 -1.60 -19.39 4.25
CA MET A 252 -0.31 -19.37 3.59
C MET A 252 -0.10 -18.05 2.88
N VAL A 253 1.14 -17.59 2.95
CA VAL A 253 1.62 -16.34 2.36
C VAL A 253 0.90 -15.10 2.91
N SER A 254 0.36 -15.19 4.14
CA SER A 254 -0.28 -14.04 4.78
C SER A 254 0.72 -13.24 5.60
N TYR A 255 0.52 -11.93 5.71
CA TYR A 255 1.18 -11.16 6.75
C TYR A 255 0.38 -11.27 8.04
N LEU A 256 1.08 -11.45 9.17
CA LEU A 256 0.50 -11.47 10.50
C LEU A 256 1.20 -10.41 11.34
N VAL A 257 0.44 -9.42 11.81
CA VAL A 257 0.88 -8.56 12.91
C VAL A 257 0.21 -9.06 14.18
N PHE A 258 1.00 -9.33 15.20
CA PHE A 258 0.49 -9.87 16.45
C PHE A 258 1.13 -9.23 17.67
N VAL A 259 0.39 -9.28 18.77
CA VAL A 259 0.73 -8.70 20.06
C VAL A 259 0.72 -9.82 21.09
N ARG A 260 1.80 -9.89 21.87
CA ARG A 260 1.94 -10.79 23.02
C ARG A 260 1.51 -10.08 24.31
N PRO A 261 1.11 -10.80 25.36
CA PRO A 261 0.74 -10.25 26.67
C PRO A 261 1.86 -9.50 27.37
N ASN A 262 3.13 -9.81 27.06
CA ASN A 262 4.27 -9.01 27.51
C ASN A 262 4.42 -7.68 26.74
N GLY A 263 3.46 -7.34 25.88
CA GLY A 263 3.44 -6.12 25.08
C GLY A 263 4.35 -6.15 23.84
N THR A 264 4.89 -7.30 23.48
CA THR A 264 5.69 -7.43 22.25
C THR A 264 4.80 -7.43 21.01
N VAL A 265 5.04 -6.50 20.10
CA VAL A 265 4.42 -6.43 18.78
C VAL A 265 5.39 -7.00 17.75
N GLN A 266 4.92 -7.94 16.92
CA GLN A 266 5.75 -8.61 15.92
C GLN A 266 5.01 -8.70 14.57
N LEU A 267 5.78 -8.65 13.48
CA LEU A 267 5.33 -9.03 12.14
C LEU A 267 5.88 -10.42 11.79
N SER A 268 5.13 -11.18 11.02
CA SER A 268 5.56 -12.45 10.44
C SER A 268 4.89 -12.67 9.08
N ILE A 269 5.56 -13.43 8.22
CA ILE A 269 4.96 -14.02 7.02
C ILE A 269 4.61 -15.46 7.37
N TYR A 270 3.34 -15.84 7.25
CA TYR A 270 2.87 -17.17 7.65
C TYR A 270 2.66 -18.09 6.43
N PRO A 271 3.08 -19.37 6.48
CA PRO A 271 4.12 -19.90 7.37
C PRO A 271 5.48 -19.33 6.94
N GLY A 272 6.35 -19.03 7.90
CA GLY A 272 7.63 -18.43 7.57
C GLY A 272 8.31 -17.71 8.74
N PRO A 273 9.43 -17.03 8.45
CA PRO A 273 10.23 -16.37 9.48
C PRO A 273 9.49 -15.21 10.16
N ARG A 274 9.84 -14.97 11.42
CA ARG A 274 9.41 -13.80 12.19
C ARG A 274 10.32 -12.62 11.83
N SER A 275 9.76 -11.44 11.58
CA SER A 275 10.50 -10.21 11.29
C SER A 275 9.54 -9.02 11.14
N PRO A 276 9.87 -7.79 11.56
CA PRO A 276 10.61 -7.36 12.76
C PRO A 276 9.73 -7.40 14.03
N SER A 277 10.33 -7.18 15.21
CA SER A 277 9.60 -7.10 16.50
C SER A 277 10.06 -5.95 17.39
N LYS A 278 9.13 -5.40 18.19
CA LYS A 278 9.41 -4.38 19.20
C LYS A 278 8.55 -4.61 20.44
N SER A 279 9.14 -4.47 21.62
CA SER A 279 8.43 -4.59 22.90
C SER A 279 8.02 -3.24 23.46
N THR A 280 6.86 -3.18 24.13
CA THR A 280 6.44 -2.05 24.96
C THR A 280 7.24 -1.95 26.26
N GLY A 281 7.80 -3.06 26.75
CA GLY A 281 8.33 -3.19 28.12
C GLY A 281 7.25 -3.32 29.21
N GLU A 282 5.97 -3.30 28.84
CA GLU A 282 4.81 -3.32 29.75
C GLU A 282 3.88 -4.48 29.41
N LYS A 283 3.44 -5.23 30.43
CA LYS A 283 2.43 -6.28 30.26
C LYS A 283 1.07 -5.66 29.89
N ILE A 284 0.39 -6.26 28.92
CA ILE A 284 -0.99 -5.95 28.54
C ILE A 284 -1.90 -6.61 29.56
N LYS A 285 -2.56 -5.80 30.40
CA LYS A 285 -3.53 -6.25 31.41
C LYS A 285 -4.94 -5.69 31.21
N GLU A 286 -5.07 -4.80 30.24
CA GLU A 286 -6.28 -4.02 29.98
C GLU A 286 -6.58 -4.04 28.49
N ARG A 287 -7.73 -3.48 28.12
CA ARG A 287 -8.10 -3.29 26.72
C ARG A 287 -7.06 -2.45 25.98
N LYS A 288 -6.71 -2.91 24.78
CA LYS A 288 -5.75 -2.26 23.87
C LYS A 288 -6.34 -2.04 22.50
N THR A 289 -5.77 -1.07 21.78
CA THR A 289 -6.11 -0.81 20.38
C THR A 289 -4.90 -1.08 19.50
N LEU A 290 -5.01 -2.05 18.59
CA LEU A 290 -4.02 -2.34 17.55
C LEU A 290 -4.46 -1.69 16.24
N LEU A 291 -3.68 -0.76 15.71
CA LEU A 291 -3.88 -0.17 14.37
C LEU A 291 -2.78 -0.67 13.44
N ILE A 292 -3.18 -1.20 12.29
CA ILE A 292 -2.27 -1.67 11.24
C ILE A 292 -2.64 -0.95 9.97
N GLU A 293 -1.74 -0.12 9.47
CA GLU A 293 -1.86 0.51 8.15
C GLU A 293 -0.87 -0.16 7.20
N PHE A 294 -1.35 -0.63 6.06
CA PHE A 294 -0.52 -1.25 5.04
C PHE A 294 -0.82 -0.61 3.69
N ASP A 295 0.20 -0.05 3.08
CA ASP A 295 0.05 0.80 1.90
C ASP A 295 1.33 0.79 1.07
N ASN A 296 1.23 0.44 -0.21
CA ASN A 296 2.35 0.39 -1.14
C ASN A 296 3.56 -0.43 -0.61
N ASN A 297 3.26 -1.60 -0.04
CA ASN A 297 4.24 -2.46 0.65
C ASN A 297 4.92 -1.83 1.87
N GLN A 298 4.45 -0.70 2.36
CA GLN A 298 4.84 -0.18 3.66
C GLN A 298 3.85 -0.67 4.70
N LEU A 299 4.33 -0.84 5.92
CA LEU A 299 3.52 -1.21 7.07
C LEU A 299 3.82 -0.22 8.19
N ASN A 300 2.77 0.33 8.80
CA ASN A 300 2.84 1.07 10.05
C ASN A 300 1.94 0.37 11.07
N VAL A 301 2.46 0.11 12.26
CA VAL A 301 1.71 -0.52 13.36
C VAL A 301 1.76 0.37 14.57
N GLU A 302 0.59 0.66 15.13
CA GLU A 302 0.42 1.38 16.38
C GLU A 302 -0.32 0.51 17.41
N LEU A 303 0.06 0.65 18.68
CA LEU A 303 -0.64 0.08 19.82
C LEU A 303 -0.97 1.24 20.76
N ASP A 304 -2.24 1.44 21.07
CA ASP A 304 -2.75 2.59 21.84
C ASP A 304 -2.26 3.95 21.30
N SER A 305 -2.33 4.13 19.97
CA SER A 305 -1.87 5.34 19.26
C SER A 305 -0.37 5.66 19.40
N LYS A 306 0.44 4.73 19.94
CA LYS A 306 1.90 4.84 19.97
C LYS A 306 2.48 4.03 18.80
N PRO A 307 3.43 4.56 18.02
CA PRO A 307 4.04 3.82 16.91
C PRO A 307 5.00 2.73 17.41
N TYR A 308 4.79 1.49 16.94
CA TYR A 308 5.61 0.33 17.30
C TYR A 308 6.45 -0.17 16.14
N LEU A 309 5.84 -0.50 15.02
CA LEU A 309 6.53 -1.14 13.92
C LEU A 309 6.37 -0.30 12.66
N GLN A 310 7.45 -0.14 11.92
CA GLN A 310 7.42 0.40 10.58
C GLN A 310 8.32 -0.43 9.66
N THR A 311 7.84 -0.76 8.47
CA THR A 311 8.63 -1.46 7.45
C THR A 311 8.73 -0.63 6.18
N GLU A 312 9.92 -0.57 5.58
CA GLU A 312 10.13 0.11 4.29
C GLU A 312 9.52 -0.65 3.11
N LYS A 313 9.60 -1.98 3.13
CA LYS A 313 9.08 -2.83 2.05
C LYS A 313 8.71 -4.23 2.55
N LEU A 314 7.43 -4.56 2.41
CA LEU A 314 6.91 -5.91 2.51
C LEU A 314 7.34 -6.70 1.28
N VAL A 315 7.65 -7.98 1.48
CA VAL A 315 8.14 -8.89 0.43
C VAL A 315 7.15 -9.06 -0.73
N ARG A 316 5.84 -8.93 -0.49
CA ARG A 316 4.77 -9.23 -1.43
C ARG A 316 3.63 -8.20 -1.34
N GLN A 317 3.08 -7.90 -2.50
CA GLN A 317 1.93 -7.02 -2.68
C GLN A 317 0.72 -7.81 -3.18
N ALA A 318 0.23 -8.74 -2.36
CA ALA A 318 -0.94 -9.54 -2.66
C ALA A 318 -2.23 -8.84 -2.20
N VAL A 319 -3.32 -9.14 -2.88
CA VAL A 319 -4.68 -8.87 -2.42
C VAL A 319 -5.10 -10.04 -1.55
N GLY A 320 -5.82 -9.78 -0.47
CA GLY A 320 -6.38 -10.86 0.31
C GLY A 320 -7.26 -10.40 1.44
N HIS A 321 -7.69 -11.37 2.24
CA HIS A 321 -8.62 -11.18 3.34
C HIS A 321 -7.93 -10.66 4.60
N ILE A 322 -8.77 -10.23 5.54
CA ILE A 322 -8.37 -9.85 6.89
C ILE A 322 -8.98 -10.85 7.87
N PHE A 323 -8.15 -11.42 8.74
CA PHE A 323 -8.59 -12.31 9.82
C PHE A 323 -8.06 -11.81 11.16
N VAL A 324 -8.82 -12.01 12.23
CA VAL A 324 -8.27 -11.94 13.59
C VAL A 324 -8.06 -13.35 14.11
N ALA A 325 -6.99 -13.53 14.86
CA ALA A 325 -6.66 -14.81 15.44
C ALA A 325 -6.02 -14.67 16.81
N ALA A 326 -6.13 -15.74 17.60
CA ALA A 326 -5.46 -15.91 18.86
C ALA A 326 -4.81 -17.29 18.92
N TRP A 327 -3.64 -17.36 19.51
CA TRP A 327 -2.87 -18.58 19.68
C TRP A 327 -2.48 -18.72 21.14
N ASN A 328 -2.79 -19.87 21.75
CA ASN A 328 -2.60 -20.16 23.17
C ASN A 328 -3.00 -19.02 24.13
N ALA A 329 -3.99 -18.20 23.77
CA ALA A 329 -4.53 -17.13 24.59
C ALA A 329 -6.04 -17.01 24.39
N ASP A 330 -6.77 -16.75 25.48
CA ASP A 330 -8.17 -16.34 25.41
C ASP A 330 -8.23 -14.84 25.20
N VAL A 331 -8.86 -14.42 24.10
CA VAL A 331 -8.89 -13.01 23.69
C VAL A 331 -10.32 -12.58 23.41
N ASP A 332 -10.69 -11.43 23.95
CA ASP A 332 -11.91 -10.73 23.57
C ASP A 332 -11.58 -9.66 22.53
N VAL A 333 -12.21 -9.75 21.37
CA VAL A 333 -12.14 -8.72 20.34
C VAL A 333 -13.43 -7.91 20.42
N HIS A 334 -13.34 -6.69 20.97
CA HIS A 334 -14.49 -5.83 21.22
C HIS A 334 -15.01 -5.21 19.93
N SER A 335 -14.10 -4.73 19.08
CA SER A 335 -14.45 -4.16 17.80
C SER A 335 -13.34 -4.38 16.78
N VAL A 336 -13.72 -4.47 15.52
CA VAL A 336 -12.78 -4.36 14.40
C VAL A 336 -13.35 -3.39 13.39
N GLU A 337 -12.53 -2.43 12.98
CA GLU A 337 -12.83 -1.46 11.94
C GLU A 337 -11.78 -1.58 10.84
N MET A 338 -12.19 -1.37 9.59
CA MET A 338 -11.26 -1.38 8.46
C MET A 338 -11.68 -0.38 7.38
N ILE A 339 -10.69 0.09 6.63
CA ILE A 339 -10.87 0.96 5.48
C ILE A 339 -10.05 0.38 4.32
N CYS A 340 -10.71 0.13 3.19
CA CYS A 340 -10.03 -0.21 1.95
C CYS A 340 -9.50 1.07 1.29
N ARG A 341 -8.20 1.06 0.95
CA ARG A 341 -7.50 2.13 0.24
C ARG A 341 -7.00 1.66 -1.12
N ASP A 342 -7.61 0.59 -1.64
CA ASP A 342 -7.39 0.16 -3.01
C ASP A 342 -7.98 1.18 -3.96
N THR A 343 -7.20 1.47 -5.00
CA THR A 343 -7.55 2.42 -6.06
C THR A 343 -8.04 1.70 -7.32
N ILE A 344 -8.08 0.37 -7.23
CA ILE A 344 -8.35 -0.59 -8.29
C ILE A 344 -9.33 -1.60 -7.72
N ASP A 345 -10.31 -2.00 -8.53
CA ASP A 345 -11.21 -3.09 -8.18
C ASP A 345 -10.57 -4.45 -8.49
N TRP A 346 -10.81 -5.43 -7.63
CA TRP A 346 -10.26 -6.79 -7.71
C TRP A 346 -11.32 -7.85 -8.01
N SER A 347 -12.56 -7.42 -8.28
CA SER A 347 -13.72 -8.25 -8.61
C SER A 347 -13.54 -9.08 -9.89
#